data_AF-A0A4S3ZX16-F1
#
_entry.id   AF-A0A4S3ZX16-F1
#
_cell.length_a   1.000
_cell.length_b   1.000
_cell.length_c   1.000
_cell.angle_alpha   90.00
_cell.angle_beta   90.00
_cell.angle_gamma   90.00
#
_symmetry.space_group_name_H-M   'P 1'
#
loop_
_entity.id
_entity.type
_entity.pdbx_description
1 polymer ?
#
loop_
_entity_poly.entity_id
_entity_poly.type
_entity_poly.pdbx_seq_one_letter_code
_entity_poly.pdbx_strand_id
1 'polypeptide(L)'
;MKKRLYIVIAFFVANFVQGQVAISQAEYFWDTDPGQGNGIAIAAADGNFNSAFEKIAASGINLPGVGLHKFNIRFKDNQNLWGSTFSSVVNVEASVTEGLVEIVQGEYFWGTDPGYGNGTPIVAVDGNFNSAYEKFLSNGVPVPSTVGLYVFNIRLKDSQGLWGSTFKNVVSVENVLSLNNPATASNFNFYPNPATSTVHFDKEIKQVDIFDLNGRFVGTSSQSNLLNIADLAAGTYILKITTPDGISFTKKMIKR
;
A
#
# COMPACT_ATOMS: atom_id res chain seq x y z
N MET A 1 -98.81 28.89 -53.53
CA MET A 1 -97.89 28.11 -52.67
C MET A 1 -96.54 28.81 -52.64
N LYS A 2 -96.12 29.35 -51.49
CA LYS A 2 -94.87 30.13 -51.35
C LYS A 2 -93.68 29.15 -51.22
N LYS A 3 -92.76 29.14 -52.19
CA LYS A 3 -91.53 28.35 -52.14
C LYS A 3 -90.54 29.07 -51.21
N ARG A 4 -90.14 28.43 -50.11
CA ARG A 4 -89.08 28.93 -49.21
C ARG A 4 -87.75 28.31 -49.63
N LEU A 5 -86.78 29.18 -49.91
CA LEU A 5 -85.39 28.81 -50.21
C LEU A 5 -84.64 28.70 -48.88
N TYR A 6 -84.16 27.51 -48.53
CA TYR A 6 -83.30 27.31 -47.37
C TYR A 6 -81.85 27.49 -47.80
N ILE A 7 -81.19 28.53 -47.29
CA ILE A 7 -79.75 28.73 -47.44
C ILE A 7 -79.05 27.95 -46.33
N VAL A 8 -78.31 26.91 -46.70
CA VAL A 8 -77.42 26.19 -45.78
C VAL A 8 -76.14 27.01 -45.65
N ILE A 9 -75.95 27.66 -44.49
CA ILE A 9 -74.68 28.30 -44.13
C ILE A 9 -73.76 27.19 -43.61
N ALA A 10 -72.76 26.82 -44.40
CA ALA A 10 -71.69 25.94 -43.96
C ALA A 10 -70.75 26.71 -43.02
N PHE A 11 -70.84 26.44 -41.71
CA PHE A 11 -69.86 26.90 -40.74
C PHE A 11 -68.55 26.12 -40.95
N PHE A 12 -67.55 26.78 -41.53
CA PHE A 12 -66.18 26.26 -41.59
C PHE A 12 -65.56 26.41 -40.20
N VAL A 13 -65.69 25.38 -39.36
CA VAL A 13 -65.00 25.33 -38.06
C VAL A 13 -63.54 24.98 -38.33
N ALA A 14 -62.68 26.00 -38.39
CA ALA A 14 -61.25 25.79 -38.32
C ALA A 14 -60.92 25.29 -36.92
N ASN A 15 -60.78 23.97 -36.76
CA ASN A 15 -60.19 23.39 -35.57
C ASN A 15 -58.71 23.78 -35.58
N PHE A 16 -58.35 24.81 -34.81
CA PHE A 16 -56.97 25.02 -34.43
C PHE A 16 -56.59 23.87 -33.50
N VAL A 17 -56.00 22.82 -34.06
CA VAL A 17 -55.19 21.88 -33.27
C VAL A 17 -54.05 22.72 -32.72
N GLN A 18 -54.17 23.15 -31.45
CA GLN A 18 -53.01 23.66 -30.74
C GLN A 18 -52.09 22.47 -30.54
N GLY A 19 -51.03 22.42 -31.36
CA GLY A 19 -49.98 21.44 -31.21
C GLY A 19 -49.43 21.49 -29.79
N GLN A 20 -48.98 20.34 -29.28
CA GLN A 20 -48.27 20.26 -28.03
C GLN A 20 -47.16 21.32 -27.99
N VAL A 21 -47.18 22.17 -26.94
CA VAL A 21 -46.13 23.17 -26.74
C VAL A 21 -44.85 22.42 -26.46
N ALA A 22 -43.98 22.35 -27.48
CA ALA A 22 -42.70 21.70 -27.40
C ALA A 22 -41.64 22.74 -27.05
N ILE A 23 -40.69 22.34 -26.22
CA ILE A 23 -39.52 23.17 -25.92
C ILE A 23 -38.60 23.10 -27.13
N SER A 24 -38.18 24.26 -27.62
CA SER A 24 -37.27 24.39 -28.77
C SER A 24 -35.84 24.69 -28.34
N GLN A 25 -35.66 25.46 -27.26
CA GLN A 25 -34.34 25.88 -26.77
C GLN A 25 -34.33 26.02 -25.24
N ALA A 26 -33.13 26.00 -24.66
CA ALA A 26 -32.89 26.28 -23.26
C ALA A 26 -31.63 27.14 -23.10
N GLU A 27 -31.60 28.00 -22.09
CA GLU A 27 -30.40 28.75 -21.72
C GLU A 27 -30.26 28.87 -20.20
N TYR A 28 -29.02 28.99 -19.72
CA TYR A 28 -28.71 29.28 -18.32
C TYR A 28 -27.81 30.49 -18.16
N PHE A 29 -27.77 31.02 -16.94
CA PHE A 29 -26.86 32.09 -16.53
C PHE A 29 -26.65 32.09 -15.02
N TRP A 30 -25.52 32.64 -14.58
CA TRP A 30 -25.18 32.82 -13.17
C TRP A 30 -25.50 34.24 -12.71
N ASP A 31 -26.15 34.34 -11.55
CA ASP A 31 -26.44 35.56 -10.81
C ASP A 31 -27.34 36.59 -11.53
N THR A 32 -26.81 37.30 -12.52
CA THR A 32 -27.49 38.41 -13.20
C THR A 32 -28.08 37.93 -14.54
N ASP A 33 -29.36 38.24 -14.80
CA ASP A 33 -30.02 37.89 -16.07
C ASP A 33 -29.47 38.72 -17.24
N PRO A 34 -28.87 38.10 -18.27
CA PRO A 34 -28.35 38.81 -19.45
C PRO A 34 -29.46 39.24 -20.42
N GLY A 35 -30.72 38.91 -20.14
CA GLY A 35 -31.85 39.10 -21.03
C GLY A 35 -32.10 37.90 -21.93
N GLN A 36 -33.36 37.76 -22.37
CA GLN A 36 -33.87 36.61 -23.13
C GLN A 36 -33.07 36.35 -24.42
N GLY A 37 -32.50 35.15 -24.55
CA GLY A 37 -31.69 34.75 -25.71
C GLY A 37 -30.21 35.14 -25.64
N ASN A 38 -29.78 35.80 -24.55
CA ASN A 38 -28.38 36.17 -24.32
C ASN A 38 -27.71 35.28 -23.25
N GLY A 39 -28.40 34.23 -22.78
CA GLY A 39 -27.84 33.26 -21.86
C GLY A 39 -26.89 32.28 -22.55
N ILE A 40 -26.29 31.40 -21.77
CA ILE A 40 -25.49 30.31 -22.30
C ILE A 40 -26.44 29.20 -22.75
N ALA A 41 -26.41 28.87 -24.03
CA ALA A 41 -27.29 27.86 -24.60
C ALA A 41 -27.07 26.47 -24.00
N ILE A 42 -28.17 25.74 -23.80
CA ILE A 42 -28.20 24.37 -23.32
C ILE A 42 -28.88 23.50 -24.38
N ALA A 43 -28.27 22.36 -24.68
CA ALA A 43 -28.86 21.31 -25.50
C ALA A 43 -29.32 20.12 -24.65
N ALA A 44 -30.38 19.43 -25.07
CA ALA A 44 -30.74 18.12 -24.54
C ALA A 44 -29.69 17.07 -24.92
N ALA A 45 -29.45 16.10 -24.03
CA ALA A 45 -28.41 15.07 -24.16
C ALA A 45 -28.61 14.18 -25.39
N ASP A 46 -29.86 13.93 -25.78
CA ASP A 46 -30.26 13.18 -26.97
C ASP A 46 -30.59 14.09 -28.17
N GLY A 47 -30.37 15.39 -28.02
CA GLY A 47 -30.64 16.42 -29.02
C GLY A 47 -32.09 16.91 -29.08
N ASN A 48 -33.03 16.39 -28.27
CA ASN A 48 -34.44 16.76 -28.33
C ASN A 48 -35.03 17.05 -26.94
N PHE A 49 -35.80 18.13 -26.78
CA PHE A 49 -36.55 18.40 -25.54
C PHE A 49 -37.98 17.82 -25.61
N ASN A 50 -38.11 16.50 -25.62
CA ASN A 50 -39.37 15.78 -25.84
C ASN A 50 -39.82 14.86 -24.69
N SER A 51 -39.11 14.87 -23.56
CA SER A 51 -39.32 14.02 -22.41
C SER A 51 -39.73 14.83 -21.17
N ALA A 52 -40.50 14.20 -20.28
CA ALA A 52 -40.88 14.82 -18.99
C ALA A 52 -39.68 15.02 -18.06
N PHE A 53 -38.63 14.21 -18.23
CA PHE A 53 -37.35 14.35 -17.57
C PHE A 53 -36.28 14.43 -18.64
N GLU A 54 -35.65 15.60 -18.76
CA GLU A 54 -34.58 15.83 -19.72
C GLU A 54 -33.23 15.77 -19.06
N LYS A 55 -32.31 15.04 -19.70
CA LYS A 55 -30.88 15.14 -19.38
C LYS A 55 -30.27 16.19 -20.28
N ILE A 56 -29.44 17.05 -19.71
CA ILE A 56 -28.77 18.12 -20.43
C ILE A 56 -27.40 17.63 -20.95
N ALA A 57 -27.07 17.97 -22.21
CA ALA A 57 -25.84 17.56 -22.91
C ALA A 57 -24.56 18.30 -22.45
N ALA A 58 -24.68 19.26 -21.52
CA ALA A 58 -23.53 20.05 -21.10
C ALA A 58 -22.45 19.12 -20.54
N SER A 59 -21.25 19.17 -21.11
CA SER A 59 -20.03 18.48 -20.67
C SER A 59 -19.48 19.00 -19.33
N GLY A 60 -20.38 19.46 -18.45
CA GLY A 60 -20.12 20.34 -17.32
C GLY A 60 -20.77 21.70 -17.56
N ILE A 61 -21.47 22.21 -16.55
CA ILE A 61 -21.85 23.63 -16.48
C ILE A 61 -20.59 24.37 -16.03
N ASN A 62 -20.16 25.41 -16.76
CA ASN A 62 -19.03 26.22 -16.31
C ASN A 62 -19.41 26.88 -14.99
N LEU A 63 -18.74 26.46 -13.92
CA LEU A 63 -18.99 26.99 -12.58
C LEU A 63 -18.34 28.38 -12.45
N PRO A 64 -18.99 29.32 -11.74
CA PRO A 64 -18.38 30.58 -11.34
C PRO A 64 -17.29 30.34 -10.28
N GLY A 65 -16.68 31.42 -9.79
CA GLY A 65 -15.70 31.34 -8.70
C GLY A 65 -16.26 30.70 -7.42
N VAL A 66 -15.39 30.48 -6.44
CA VAL A 66 -15.79 29.94 -5.13
C VAL A 66 -16.74 30.92 -4.44
N GLY A 67 -17.88 30.42 -3.96
CA GLY A 67 -18.89 31.22 -3.25
C GLY A 67 -20.33 30.77 -3.51
N LEU A 68 -21.26 31.50 -2.92
CA LEU A 68 -22.69 31.32 -3.16
C LEU A 68 -23.10 32.02 -4.46
N HIS A 69 -23.72 31.28 -5.37
CA HIS A 69 -24.18 31.77 -6.66
C HIS A 69 -25.63 31.35 -6.92
N LYS A 70 -26.36 32.14 -7.70
CA LYS A 70 -27.69 31.81 -8.19
C LYS A 70 -27.59 31.21 -9.59
N PHE A 71 -27.89 29.92 -9.71
CA PHE A 71 -28.06 29.26 -11.00
C PHE A 71 -29.46 29.56 -11.54
N ASN A 72 -29.56 30.03 -12.78
CA ASN A 72 -30.82 30.34 -13.43
C ASN A 72 -30.93 29.59 -14.76
N ILE A 73 -32.11 29.04 -15.06
CA ILE A 73 -32.40 28.37 -16.34
C ILE A 73 -33.79 28.79 -16.84
N ARG A 74 -33.93 28.99 -18.16
CA ARG A 74 -35.22 29.19 -18.81
C ARG A 74 -35.29 28.48 -20.15
N PHE A 75 -36.51 28.24 -20.61
CA PHE A 75 -36.81 27.49 -21.81
C PHE A 75 -37.60 28.35 -22.79
N LYS A 76 -37.33 28.16 -24.08
CA LYS A 76 -38.07 28.78 -25.18
C LYS A 76 -38.93 27.71 -25.84
N ASP A 77 -40.19 28.02 -26.08
CA ASP A 77 -41.09 27.12 -26.80
C ASP A 77 -40.91 27.22 -28.33
N ASN A 78 -41.65 26.39 -29.06
CA ASN A 78 -41.73 26.41 -30.51
C ASN A 78 -42.48 27.62 -31.10
N GLN A 79 -43.06 28.49 -30.26
CA GLN A 79 -43.69 29.76 -30.64
C GLN A 79 -42.76 30.97 -30.45
N ASN A 80 -41.50 30.70 -30.10
CA ASN A 80 -40.46 31.68 -29.79
C ASN A 80 -40.69 32.50 -28.52
N LEU A 81 -41.55 32.03 -27.61
CA LEU A 81 -41.77 32.67 -26.32
C LEU A 81 -40.89 32.00 -25.26
N TRP A 82 -40.23 32.84 -24.45
CA TRP A 82 -39.48 32.38 -23.29
C TRP A 82 -40.43 32.21 -22.11
N GLY A 83 -40.35 31.03 -21.47
CA GLY A 83 -41.02 30.76 -20.21
C GLY A 83 -40.35 31.47 -19.02
N SER A 84 -40.94 31.25 -17.85
CA SER A 84 -40.40 31.75 -16.58
C SER A 84 -39.00 31.17 -16.29
N THR A 85 -38.16 31.97 -15.64
CA THR A 85 -36.86 31.53 -15.15
C THR A 85 -37.03 30.69 -13.88
N PHE A 86 -36.43 29.51 -13.88
CA PHE A 86 -36.23 28.70 -12.67
C PHE A 86 -34.86 29.01 -12.07
N SER A 87 -34.78 29.19 -10.76
CA SER A 87 -33.54 29.57 -10.06
C SER A 87 -33.27 28.68 -8.85
N SER A 88 -32.01 28.34 -8.63
CA SER A 88 -31.53 27.66 -7.42
C SER A 88 -30.23 28.30 -6.91
N VAL A 89 -29.97 28.20 -5.62
CA VAL A 89 -28.70 28.66 -5.03
C VAL A 89 -27.72 27.49 -4.99
N VAL A 90 -26.51 27.71 -5.46
CA VAL A 90 -25.42 26.74 -5.50
C VAL A 90 -24.23 27.33 -4.77
N ASN A 91 -23.67 26.57 -3.82
CA ASN A 91 -22.38 26.90 -3.21
C ASN A 91 -21.28 26.24 -4.05
N VAL A 92 -20.46 27.04 -4.73
CA VAL A 92 -19.24 26.55 -5.39
C VAL A 92 -18.14 26.55 -4.34
N GLU A 93 -17.67 25.37 -3.99
CA GLU A 93 -16.62 25.20 -2.98
C GLU A 93 -15.25 25.14 -3.64
N ALA A 94 -14.22 25.61 -2.93
CA ALA A 94 -12.85 25.46 -3.39
C ALA A 94 -12.51 23.98 -3.50
N SER A 95 -11.93 23.57 -4.62
CA SER A 95 -11.30 22.26 -4.71
C SER A 95 -10.08 22.26 -3.79
N VAL A 96 -10.20 21.64 -2.62
CA VAL A 96 -9.05 21.42 -1.75
C VAL A 96 -8.22 20.30 -2.40
N THR A 97 -7.20 20.66 -3.15
CA THR A 97 -6.13 19.71 -3.47
C THR A 97 -5.27 19.65 -2.22
N GLU A 98 -5.62 18.79 -1.27
CA GLU A 98 -4.60 18.34 -0.33
C GLU A 98 -3.54 17.64 -1.18
N GLY A 99 -2.37 18.26 -1.32
CA GLY A 99 -1.24 17.59 -1.92
C GLY A 99 -0.99 16.35 -1.08
N LEU A 100 -1.08 15.17 -1.69
CA LEU A 100 -0.60 13.95 -1.06
C LEU A 100 0.86 14.20 -0.66
N VAL A 101 1.13 14.24 0.64
CA VAL A 101 2.48 14.37 1.16
C VAL A 101 3.12 12.99 1.02
N GLU A 102 3.78 12.80 -0.11
CA GLU A 102 4.49 11.56 -0.41
C GLU A 102 5.77 11.46 0.43
N ILE A 103 6.11 10.25 0.84
CA ILE A 103 7.41 9.96 1.43
C ILE A 103 8.39 9.77 0.28
N VAL A 104 9.53 10.44 0.35
CA VAL A 104 10.56 10.37 -0.72
C VAL A 104 11.85 9.70 -0.24
N GLN A 105 12.08 9.65 1.07
CA GLN A 105 13.30 9.08 1.64
C GLN A 105 13.06 8.60 3.07
N GLY A 106 13.83 7.59 3.51
CA GLY A 106 13.94 7.22 4.91
C GLY A 106 15.40 7.03 5.33
N GLU A 107 15.65 7.10 6.63
CA GLU A 107 16.93 6.71 7.22
C GLU A 107 16.73 6.02 8.58
N TYR A 108 17.66 5.12 8.92
CA TYR A 108 17.72 4.47 10.22
C TYR A 108 19.10 4.61 10.88
N PHE A 109 19.14 4.48 12.20
CA PHE A 109 20.37 4.48 12.98
C PHE A 109 20.19 3.81 14.34
N TRP A 110 21.28 3.25 14.87
CA TRP A 110 21.33 2.63 16.20
C TRP A 110 21.86 3.62 17.24
N GLY A 111 21.13 3.79 18.34
CA GLY A 111 21.57 4.63 19.47
C GLY A 111 21.34 6.13 19.24
N THR A 112 22.41 6.91 19.35
CA THR A 112 22.37 8.38 19.31
C THR A 112 22.06 8.90 17.90
N ASP A 113 21.27 9.97 17.81
CA ASP A 113 20.88 10.60 16.54
C ASP A 113 22.11 11.23 15.84
N PRO A 114 22.45 10.79 14.61
CA PRO A 114 23.57 11.36 13.85
C PRO A 114 23.22 12.73 13.20
N GLY A 115 21.99 13.20 13.36
CA GLY A 115 21.47 14.39 12.67
C GLY A 115 20.85 14.05 11.32
N TYR A 116 19.97 14.94 10.85
CA TYR A 116 19.16 14.74 9.65
C TYR A 116 20.00 14.49 8.40
N GLY A 117 19.75 13.37 7.71
CA GLY A 117 20.45 12.99 6.49
C GLY A 117 21.80 12.31 6.70
N ASN A 118 22.21 12.10 7.96
CA ASN A 118 23.45 11.41 8.32
C ASN A 118 23.21 9.96 8.79
N GLY A 119 21.98 9.48 8.74
CA GLY A 119 21.63 8.09 9.05
C GLY A 119 21.96 7.15 7.90
N THR A 120 21.72 5.86 8.12
CA THR A 120 21.82 4.87 7.04
C THR A 120 20.56 4.96 6.17
N PRO A 121 20.67 5.18 4.84
CA PRO A 121 19.51 5.37 3.98
C PRO A 121 18.68 4.10 3.87
N ILE A 122 17.35 4.30 3.83
CA ILE A 122 16.36 3.28 3.51
C ILE A 122 15.91 3.51 2.08
N VAL A 123 15.92 2.45 1.28
CA VAL A 123 15.49 2.47 -0.12
C VAL A 123 14.38 1.45 -0.30
N ALA A 124 13.24 1.88 -0.86
CA ALA A 124 12.15 1.00 -1.23
C ALA A 124 12.56 0.08 -2.39
N VAL A 125 12.14 -1.19 -2.36
CA VAL A 125 12.60 -2.21 -3.33
C VAL A 125 12.28 -1.86 -4.78
N ASP A 126 11.13 -1.24 -5.01
CA ASP A 126 10.68 -0.79 -6.33
C ASP A 126 11.05 0.68 -6.62
N GLY A 127 11.80 1.32 -5.71
CA GLY A 127 12.23 2.71 -5.81
C GLY A 127 11.19 3.75 -5.39
N ASN A 128 9.99 3.35 -4.94
CA ASN A 128 8.93 4.29 -4.57
C ASN A 128 8.37 3.97 -3.16
N PHE A 129 7.99 4.99 -2.38
CA PHE A 129 7.29 4.80 -1.09
C PHE A 129 5.79 5.07 -1.27
N ASN A 130 5.13 4.26 -2.10
CA ASN A 130 3.74 4.48 -2.54
C ASN A 130 2.75 3.39 -2.08
N SER A 131 3.19 2.45 -1.24
CA SER A 131 2.42 1.33 -0.75
C SER A 131 2.23 1.40 0.76
N ALA A 132 1.09 0.89 1.24
CA ALA A 132 0.80 0.80 2.68
C ALA A 132 1.77 -0.14 3.42
N TYR A 133 2.43 -1.04 2.68
CA TYR A 133 3.52 -1.89 3.16
C TYR A 133 4.68 -1.78 2.18
N GLU A 134 5.81 -1.28 2.68
CA GLU A 134 7.05 -1.18 1.91
C GLU A 134 8.04 -2.25 2.32
N LYS A 135 8.67 -2.87 1.31
CA LYS A 135 9.83 -3.72 1.53
C LYS A 135 11.09 -2.92 1.24
N PHE A 136 12.08 -3.01 2.12
CA PHE A 136 13.35 -2.29 1.95
C PHE A 136 14.42 -3.17 1.29
N LEU A 137 15.28 -2.55 0.46
CA LEU A 137 16.29 -3.22 -0.37
C LEU A 137 17.42 -3.91 0.40
N SER A 138 17.66 -3.53 1.65
CA SER A 138 18.69 -4.16 2.45
C SER A 138 18.34 -5.64 2.71
N ASN A 139 19.31 -6.55 2.64
CA ASN A 139 19.23 -7.97 3.03
C ASN A 139 18.88 -8.21 4.52
N GLY A 140 18.09 -7.31 5.12
CA GLY A 140 17.91 -7.11 6.55
C GLY A 140 18.62 -5.84 7.03
N VAL A 141 18.14 -5.31 8.16
CA VAL A 141 18.84 -4.28 8.93
C VAL A 141 19.94 -4.99 9.73
N PRO A 142 21.24 -4.62 9.56
CA PRO A 142 22.30 -5.18 10.38
C PRO A 142 22.03 -4.90 11.86
N VAL A 143 21.93 -5.96 12.65
CA VAL A 143 21.82 -5.87 14.11
C VAL A 143 23.21 -5.78 14.74
N PRO A 144 23.37 -5.05 15.85
CA PRO A 144 24.61 -5.04 16.62
C PRO A 144 25.06 -6.46 16.99
N SER A 145 26.36 -6.75 16.85
CA SER A 145 26.93 -8.10 17.08
C SER A 145 27.16 -8.42 18.56
N THR A 146 27.03 -7.42 19.44
CA THR A 146 27.24 -7.55 20.87
C THR A 146 25.91 -7.72 21.61
N VAL A 147 25.90 -8.59 22.62
CA VAL A 147 24.75 -8.76 23.52
C VAL A 147 24.44 -7.45 24.23
N GLY A 148 23.17 -7.06 24.25
CA GLY A 148 22.74 -5.84 24.93
C GLY A 148 21.40 -5.30 24.45
N LEU A 149 20.97 -4.21 25.08
CA LEU A 149 19.80 -3.44 24.68
C LEU A 149 20.23 -2.32 23.74
N TYR A 150 19.56 -2.20 22.60
CA TYR A 150 19.83 -1.17 21.60
C TYR A 150 18.57 -0.42 21.23
N VAL A 151 18.70 0.87 20.95
CA VAL A 151 17.61 1.68 20.42
C VAL A 151 17.73 1.73 18.90
N PHE A 152 16.78 1.12 18.20
CA PHE A 152 16.59 1.29 16.78
C PHE A 152 15.78 2.56 16.52
N ASN A 153 16.28 3.44 15.65
CA ASN A 153 15.61 4.66 15.27
C ASN A 153 15.37 4.66 13.75
N ILE A 154 14.21 5.16 13.33
CA ILE A 154 13.85 5.37 11.92
C ILE A 154 13.10 6.69 11.78
N ARG A 155 13.41 7.45 10.73
CA ARG A 155 12.64 8.63 10.32
C ARG A 155 12.51 8.72 8.82
N LEU A 156 11.47 9.41 8.38
CA LEU A 156 11.11 9.57 6.97
C LEU A 156 11.14 11.05 6.58
N LYS A 157 11.42 11.32 5.32
CA LYS A 157 11.44 12.64 4.70
C LYS A 157 10.32 12.70 3.67
N ASP A 158 9.56 13.78 3.70
CA ASP A 158 8.49 14.01 2.74
C ASP A 158 8.98 14.69 1.45
N SER A 159 8.07 14.80 0.48
CA SER A 159 8.30 15.47 -0.80
C SER A 159 8.61 16.97 -0.69
N GLN A 160 8.32 17.60 0.46
CA GLN A 160 8.70 18.98 0.76
C GLN A 160 10.11 19.09 1.35
N GLY A 161 10.75 17.94 1.56
CA GLY A 161 12.09 17.82 2.10
C GLY A 161 12.18 17.98 3.61
N LEU A 162 11.05 17.93 4.32
CA LEU A 162 10.99 17.98 5.76
C LEU A 162 11.12 16.57 6.34
N TRP A 163 11.92 16.45 7.40
CA TRP A 163 12.01 15.22 8.16
C TRP A 163 10.87 15.14 9.15
N GLY A 164 10.15 14.01 9.13
CA GLY A 164 9.16 13.68 10.15
C GLY A 164 9.78 13.29 11.49
N SER A 165 8.91 13.04 12.46
CA SER A 165 9.29 12.55 13.78
C SER A 165 10.06 11.22 13.70
N THR A 166 11.00 11.03 14.61
CA THR A 166 11.75 9.78 14.72
C THR A 166 10.95 8.74 15.50
N PHE A 167 10.65 7.61 14.86
CA PHE A 167 10.14 6.43 15.53
C PHE A 167 11.27 5.64 16.17
N LYS A 168 11.05 5.12 17.38
CA LYS A 168 12.06 4.45 18.19
C LYS A 168 11.54 3.12 18.71
N ASN A 169 12.39 2.10 18.68
CA ASN A 169 12.10 0.79 19.26
C ASN A 169 13.33 0.26 20.02
N VAL A 170 13.12 -0.43 21.12
CA VAL A 170 14.22 -1.06 21.88
C VAL A 170 14.32 -2.53 21.49
N VAL A 171 15.50 -2.93 21.03
CA VAL A 171 15.82 -4.29 20.60
C VAL A 171 16.79 -4.90 21.60
N SER A 172 16.40 -6.05 22.17
CA SER A 172 17.30 -6.89 22.96
C SER A 172 18.04 -7.84 22.03
N VAL A 173 19.37 -7.71 21.97
CA VAL A 173 20.24 -8.68 21.31
C VAL A 173 20.76 -9.61 22.39
N GLU A 174 20.37 -10.86 22.33
CA GLU A 174 20.74 -11.89 23.30
C GLU A 174 21.64 -12.93 22.65
N ASN A 175 22.62 -13.43 23.42
CA ASN A 175 23.33 -14.61 22.99
C ASN A 175 22.43 -15.80 23.25
N VAL A 176 22.05 -16.52 22.20
CA VAL A 176 21.41 -17.81 22.40
C VAL A 176 22.47 -18.76 22.93
N LEU A 177 22.33 -19.24 24.16
CA LEU A 177 23.12 -20.36 24.71
C LEU A 177 22.77 -21.70 24.04
N SER A 178 22.34 -21.65 22.78
CA SER A 178 22.12 -22.83 21.99
C SER A 178 23.45 -23.56 21.83
N LEU A 179 23.47 -24.85 22.17
CA LEU A 179 24.57 -25.78 21.88
C LEU A 179 24.84 -25.92 20.37
N ASN A 180 24.16 -25.16 19.52
CA ASN A 180 24.23 -25.21 18.09
C ASN A 180 24.39 -23.77 17.57
N ASN A 181 25.61 -23.37 17.20
CA ASN A 181 25.75 -22.43 16.10
C ASN A 181 25.46 -23.22 14.81
N PRO A 182 24.25 -23.11 14.20
CA PRO A 182 23.85 -23.97 13.09
C PRO A 182 24.77 -23.82 11.88
N ALA A 183 25.41 -22.66 11.70
CA ALA A 183 26.35 -22.39 10.61
C ALA A 183 27.70 -23.12 10.79
N THR A 184 28.19 -23.26 12.03
CA THR A 184 29.45 -23.98 12.31
C THR A 184 29.22 -25.49 12.40
N ALA A 185 28.10 -25.92 12.98
CA ALA A 185 27.74 -27.34 13.08
C ALA A 185 27.40 -27.97 11.72
N SER A 186 26.79 -27.24 10.78
CA SER A 186 26.51 -27.76 9.43
C SER A 186 27.80 -27.99 8.62
N ASN A 187 28.81 -27.15 8.81
CA ASN A 187 30.06 -27.16 8.05
C ASN A 187 31.17 -28.02 8.67
N PHE A 188 30.89 -28.83 9.69
CA PHE A 188 31.87 -29.69 10.36
C PHE A 188 31.44 -31.14 10.25
N ASN A 189 32.25 -32.01 9.65
CA ASN A 189 31.90 -33.41 9.41
C ASN A 189 32.86 -34.36 10.12
N PHE A 190 32.40 -35.57 10.31
CA PHE A 190 33.26 -36.65 10.78
C PHE A 190 32.87 -37.96 10.11
N TYR A 191 33.85 -38.83 9.96
CA TYR A 191 33.71 -40.09 9.28
C TYR A 191 34.60 -41.17 9.89
N PRO A 192 34.18 -42.44 9.83
CA PRO A 192 32.87 -42.90 9.39
C PRO A 192 31.76 -42.56 10.40
N ASN A 193 30.52 -42.44 9.95
CA ASN A 193 29.33 -42.41 10.81
C ASN A 193 28.21 -43.17 10.07
N PRO A 194 27.84 -44.40 10.49
CA PRO A 194 28.24 -45.09 11.73
C PRO A 194 29.70 -45.56 11.80
N ALA A 195 30.27 -45.63 13.01
CA ALA A 195 31.66 -46.02 13.28
C ALA A 195 31.79 -47.28 14.16
N THR A 196 32.94 -47.97 14.11
CA THR A 196 33.20 -49.21 14.88
C THR A 196 34.31 -49.07 15.92
N SER A 197 35.35 -48.29 15.64
CA SER A 197 36.51 -48.15 16.56
C SER A 197 37.08 -46.75 16.58
N THR A 198 37.05 -46.02 15.47
CA THR A 198 37.63 -44.67 15.37
C THR A 198 36.76 -43.76 14.51
N VAL A 199 36.83 -42.46 14.80
CA VAL A 199 36.17 -41.39 14.06
C VAL A 199 37.19 -40.30 13.76
N HIS A 200 37.21 -39.85 12.51
CA HIS A 200 38.04 -38.75 12.03
C HIS A 200 37.21 -37.49 11.84
N PHE A 201 37.75 -36.36 12.27
CA PHE A 201 37.16 -35.05 12.05
C PHE A 201 37.75 -34.40 10.79
N ASP A 202 36.91 -33.74 9.99
CA ASP A 202 37.34 -33.05 8.77
C ASP A 202 38.08 -31.72 9.04
N LYS A 203 38.06 -31.26 10.29
CA LYS A 203 38.70 -30.02 10.75
C LYS A 203 39.35 -30.22 12.12
N GLU A 204 40.27 -29.31 12.45
CA GLU A 204 40.94 -29.31 13.75
C GLU A 204 39.97 -29.09 14.91
N ILE A 205 40.18 -29.86 15.98
CA ILE A 205 39.44 -29.73 17.23
C ILE A 205 40.38 -29.49 18.40
N LYS A 206 39.90 -28.74 19.38
CA LYS A 206 40.54 -28.57 20.68
C LYS A 206 40.19 -29.74 21.60
N GLN A 207 38.91 -30.10 21.65
CA GLN A 207 38.37 -31.11 22.56
C GLN A 207 37.08 -31.71 21.99
N VAL A 208 36.80 -32.97 22.33
CA VAL A 208 35.49 -33.60 22.14
C VAL A 208 35.08 -34.33 23.40
N ASP A 209 33.88 -34.03 23.90
CA ASP A 209 33.23 -34.73 25.00
C ASP A 209 32.13 -35.64 24.46
N ILE A 210 32.06 -36.87 24.95
CA ILE A 210 31.13 -37.91 24.51
C ILE A 210 30.05 -38.09 25.57
N PHE A 211 28.79 -38.02 25.15
CA PHE A 211 27.62 -38.26 26.01
C PHE A 211 26.76 -39.39 25.44
N ASP A 212 26.18 -40.21 26.32
CA ASP A 212 25.13 -41.16 25.91
C ASP A 212 23.77 -40.45 25.73
N LEU A 213 22.75 -41.18 25.27
CA LEU A 213 21.40 -40.64 25.06
C LEU A 213 20.71 -40.13 26.34
N ASN A 214 21.17 -40.58 27.51
CA ASN A 214 20.65 -40.12 28.79
C ASN A 214 21.39 -38.86 29.29
N GLY A 215 22.32 -38.32 28.49
CA GLY A 215 23.11 -37.14 28.82
C GLY A 215 24.26 -37.42 29.79
N ARG A 216 24.57 -38.70 30.08
CA ARG A 216 25.70 -39.06 30.94
C ARG A 216 26.99 -38.90 30.15
N PHE A 217 27.98 -38.24 30.75
CA PHE A 217 29.34 -38.12 30.21
C PHE A 217 30.03 -39.49 30.21
N VAL A 218 30.56 -39.89 29.06
CA VAL A 218 31.15 -41.22 28.82
C VAL A 218 32.66 -41.13 28.56
N GLY A 219 33.16 -39.99 28.10
CA GLY A 219 34.58 -39.79 27.89
C GLY A 219 34.90 -38.48 27.21
N THR A 220 36.19 -38.18 27.11
CA THR A 220 36.69 -37.00 26.41
C THR A 220 37.97 -37.34 25.66
N SER A 221 38.22 -36.63 24.57
CA SER A 221 39.49 -36.64 23.86
C SER A 221 39.90 -35.20 23.58
N SER A 222 41.18 -34.90 23.74
CA SER A 222 41.75 -33.57 23.54
C SER A 222 42.82 -33.61 22.47
N GLN A 223 42.87 -32.55 21.64
CA GLN A 223 43.96 -32.25 20.71
C GLN A 223 44.32 -33.40 19.74
N SER A 224 43.30 -34.02 19.15
CA SER A 224 43.47 -35.03 18.10
C SER A 224 42.31 -34.97 17.12
N ASN A 225 42.60 -34.99 15.82
CA ASN A 225 41.57 -35.12 14.77
C ASN A 225 41.02 -36.55 14.66
N LEU A 226 41.45 -37.44 15.55
CA LEU A 226 41.06 -38.83 15.64
C LEU A 226 40.52 -39.12 17.04
N LEU A 227 39.28 -39.61 17.09
CA LEU A 227 38.57 -40.03 18.29
C LEU A 227 38.50 -41.57 18.33
N ASN A 228 39.09 -42.19 19.36
CA ASN A 228 38.94 -43.62 19.61
C ASN A 228 37.65 -43.88 20.41
N ILE A 229 36.84 -44.81 19.91
CA ILE A 229 35.55 -45.22 20.46
C ILE A 229 35.42 -46.74 20.58
N ALA A 230 36.51 -47.50 20.46
CA ALA A 230 36.49 -48.96 20.44
C ALA A 230 35.86 -49.56 21.71
N ASP A 231 36.07 -48.90 22.86
CA ASP A 231 35.57 -49.34 24.16
C ASP A 231 34.11 -48.94 24.42
N LEU A 232 33.49 -48.18 23.52
CA LEU A 232 32.07 -47.82 23.62
C LEU A 232 31.18 -48.96 23.13
N ALA A 233 30.12 -49.23 23.89
CA ALA A 233 29.06 -50.13 23.47
C ALA A 233 28.37 -49.62 22.19
N ALA A 234 27.77 -50.53 21.42
CA ALA A 234 26.94 -50.15 20.27
C ALA A 234 25.77 -49.27 20.73
N GLY A 235 25.55 -48.14 20.04
CA GLY A 235 24.57 -47.16 20.48
C GLY A 235 24.67 -45.81 19.79
N THR A 236 23.77 -44.90 20.17
CA THR A 236 23.82 -43.50 19.74
C THR A 236 24.49 -42.66 20.82
N TYR A 237 25.40 -41.78 20.40
CA TYR A 237 26.12 -40.86 21.26
C TYR A 237 25.99 -39.43 20.74
N ILE A 238 26.09 -38.46 21.65
CA ILE A 238 26.21 -37.04 21.34
C ILE A 238 27.66 -36.62 21.58
N LEU A 239 28.30 -36.11 20.53
CA LEU A 239 29.63 -35.51 20.59
C LEU A 239 29.48 -34.01 20.79
N LYS A 240 30.00 -33.47 21.88
CA LYS A 240 30.19 -32.03 22.08
C LYS A 240 31.62 -31.69 21.67
N ILE A 241 31.78 -31.01 20.55
CA ILE A 241 33.06 -30.68 19.94
C ILE A 241 33.37 -29.21 20.22
N THR A 242 34.59 -28.94 20.64
CA THR A 242 35.13 -27.59 20.87
C THR A 242 36.25 -27.35 19.86
N THR A 243 36.15 -26.29 19.07
CA THR A 243 37.17 -25.88 18.09
C THR A 243 38.27 -25.02 18.73
N PRO A 244 39.43 -24.83 18.08
CA PRO A 244 40.54 -24.05 18.62
C PRO A 244 40.19 -22.58 18.96
N ASP A 245 39.23 -22.00 18.22
CA ASP A 245 38.67 -20.66 18.45
C ASP A 245 37.72 -20.57 19.67
N GLY A 246 37.51 -21.69 20.39
CA GLY A 246 36.68 -21.75 21.59
C GLY A 246 35.19 -21.97 21.33
N ILE A 247 34.75 -22.10 20.07
CA ILE A 247 33.36 -22.40 19.74
C ILE A 247 33.05 -23.87 20.09
N SER A 248 31.90 -24.12 20.69
CA SER A 248 31.42 -25.48 20.99
C SER A 248 30.11 -25.78 20.27
N PHE A 249 29.96 -26.99 19.73
CA PHE A 249 28.71 -27.47 19.13
C PHE A 249 28.53 -28.98 19.31
N THR A 250 27.31 -29.49 19.08
CA THR A 250 27.02 -30.93 19.21
C THR A 250 26.72 -31.63 17.88
N LYS A 251 27.11 -32.91 17.76
CA LYS A 251 26.68 -33.80 16.68
C LYS A 251 26.36 -35.22 17.16
N LYS A 252 25.39 -35.83 16.52
CA LYS A 252 25.01 -37.24 16.75
C LYS A 252 25.98 -38.19 16.03
N MET A 253 26.52 -39.15 16.77
CA MET A 253 27.33 -40.25 16.26
C MET A 253 26.65 -41.59 16.55
N ILE A 254 26.79 -42.55 15.63
CA ILE A 254 26.28 -43.91 15.79
C ILE A 254 27.47 -44.87 15.88
N LYS A 255 27.60 -45.57 17.02
CA LYS A 255 28.54 -46.66 17.24
C LYS A 255 27.88 -47.99 16.88
N ARG A 256 28.52 -48.78 16.02
CA ARG A 256 28.16 -50.17 15.72
C ARG A 256 28.92 -51.15 16.60
#